data_AF-A0A0Q9NRW8-F1
#
_entry.id   AF-A0A0Q9NRW8-F1
#
_cell.length_a   1.000
_cell.length_b   1.000
_cell.length_c   1.000
_cell.angle_alpha   90.00
_cell.angle_beta   90.00
_cell.angle_gamma   90.00
#
_symmetry.space_group_name_H-M   'P 1'
#
loop_
_entity.id
_entity.type
_entity.pdbx_description
1 polymer ?
#
loop_
_entity_poly.entity_id
_entity_poly.type
_entity_poly.pdbx_seq_one_letter_code
_entity_poly.pdbx_strand_id
1 'polypeptide(L)'
;MEYVVVRTANDGSPTAVVSNGREWAVGADAVRWFERVSWWEAQRRMPKGLGRVDVEVLQVQVRLGRNPQSALTTMVLERDGLGGGWRLRESVVDVA
;
A
#
# COMPACT_ATOMS: atom_id res chain seq x y z
N MET A 1 -6.39 9.49 -3.60
CA MET A 1 -5.31 8.50 -3.36
C MET A 1 -4.54 8.26 -4.64
N GLU A 2 -3.23 8.47 -4.58
CA GLU A 2 -2.25 8.20 -5.64
C GLU A 2 -2.10 6.69 -5.86
N TYR A 3 -1.90 6.24 -7.10
CA TYR A 3 -1.51 4.85 -7.39
C TYR A 3 -0.01 4.67 -7.18
N VAL A 4 0.36 3.63 -6.45
CA VAL A 4 1.76 3.27 -6.22
C VAL A 4 2.04 1.87 -6.74
N VAL A 5 3.31 1.61 -7.06
CA VAL A 5 3.76 0.27 -7.44
C VAL A 5 4.48 -0.35 -6.25
N VAL A 6 4.00 -1.49 -5.79
CA VAL A 6 4.70 -2.31 -4.79
C VAL A 6 5.54 -3.34 -5.53
N ARG A 7 6.86 -3.25 -5.37
CA ARG A 7 7.79 -4.29 -5.81
C ARG A 7 7.83 -5.38 -4.75
N THR A 8 7.85 -6.64 -5.18
CA THR A 8 7.86 -7.81 -4.31
C THR A 8 9.03 -8.71 -4.65
N ALA A 9 9.56 -9.40 -3.63
CA ALA A 9 10.46 -10.52 -3.81
C ALA A 9 9.68 -11.76 -4.27
N ASN A 10 10.40 -12.83 -4.60
CA ASN A 10 9.81 -14.08 -5.09
C ASN A 10 8.84 -14.74 -4.10
N ASP A 11 9.01 -14.49 -2.81
CA ASP A 11 8.14 -14.93 -1.73
C ASP A 11 6.88 -14.05 -1.55
N GLY A 12 6.76 -12.96 -2.33
CA GLY A 12 5.67 -12.00 -2.24
C GLY A 12 5.85 -10.92 -1.17
N SER A 13 6.98 -10.91 -0.45
CA SER A 13 7.32 -9.88 0.53
C SER A 13 7.61 -8.56 -0.18
N PRO A 14 7.09 -7.42 0.29
CA PRO A 14 7.35 -6.13 -0.35
C PRO A 14 8.81 -5.72 -0.15
N THR A 15 9.45 -5.28 -1.24
CA THR A 15 10.86 -4.84 -1.22
C THR A 15 11.00 -3.34 -1.44
N ALA A 16 10.08 -2.72 -2.18
CA ALA A 16 10.07 -1.29 -2.41
C ALA A 16 8.68 -0.78 -2.81
N VAL A 17 8.44 0.51 -2.58
CA VAL A 17 7.29 1.26 -3.08
C VAL A 17 7.79 2.32 -4.05
N VAL A 18 7.21 2.36 -5.27
CA VAL A 18 7.43 3.45 -6.21
C VAL A 18 6.24 4.39 -6.13
N SER A 19 6.49 5.63 -5.69
CA SER A 19 5.49 6.69 -5.54
C SER A 19 6.06 8.00 -6.09
N ASN A 20 5.27 8.74 -6.86
CA ASN A 20 5.67 9.99 -7.52
C ASN A 20 7.02 9.91 -8.26
N GLY A 21 7.28 8.78 -8.92
CA GLY A 21 8.53 8.52 -9.64
C GLY A 21 9.76 8.31 -8.74
N ARG A 22 9.59 8.25 -7.42
CA ARG A 22 10.65 7.96 -6.44
C ARG A 22 10.51 6.54 -5.92
N GLU A 23 11.64 5.85 -5.79
CA GLU A 23 11.70 4.53 -5.18
C GLU A 23 12.02 4.64 -3.68
N TRP A 24 11.20 3.98 -2.88
CA TRP A 24 11.32 3.90 -1.44
C TRP A 24 11.58 2.45 -1.05
N ALA A 25 12.74 2.16 -0.46
CA ALA A 25 13.11 0.81 -0.08
C ALA A 25 12.43 0.43 1.25
N VAL A 26 11.88 -0.79 1.32
CA VAL A 26 11.30 -1.32 2.57
C VAL A 26 12.42 -1.52 3.60
N GLY A 27 12.19 -1.03 4.82
CA GLY A 27 13.19 -0.98 5.88
C GLY A 27 12.85 -1.79 7.13
N ALA A 28 11.64 -2.34 7.22
CA ALA A 28 11.16 -3.22 8.28
C ALA A 28 10.06 -4.14 7.74
N ASP A 29 9.70 -5.17 8.50
CA ASP A 29 8.67 -6.14 8.09
C ASP A 29 7.32 -5.46 7.86
N ALA A 30 6.66 -5.87 6.78
CA ALA A 30 5.35 -5.34 6.41
C ALA A 30 4.21 -6.03 7.14
N VAL A 31 3.16 -5.27 7.44
CA VAL A 31 1.93 -5.79 8.05
C VAL A 31 0.82 -5.77 7.03
N ARG A 32 0.10 -6.89 6.89
CA ARG A 32 -1.00 -7.05 5.94
C ARG A 32 -2.27 -7.49 6.66
N TRP A 33 -3.38 -6.83 6.35
CA TRP A 33 -4.71 -7.17 6.90
C TRP A 33 -5.81 -6.89 5.88
N PHE A 34 -7.05 -7.17 6.26
CA PHE A 34 -8.24 -6.86 5.47
C PHE A 34 -9.19 -5.97 6.27
N GLU A 35 -9.73 -4.93 5.64
CA GLU A 35 -10.71 -4.03 6.23
C GLU A 35 -12.07 -4.19 5.56
N ARG A 36 -13.14 -4.15 6.36
CA ARG A 36 -14.50 -4.15 5.83
C ARG A 36 -14.85 -2.82 5.19
N VAL A 37 -15.36 -2.86 3.97
CA VAL A 37 -15.82 -1.71 3.21
C VAL A 37 -17.28 -1.86 2.80
N SER A 38 -18.08 -0.84 3.14
CA SER A 38 -19.46 -0.72 2.71
C SER A 38 -19.53 -0.20 1.27
N TRP A 39 -19.12 -1.00 0.28
CA TRP A 39 -19.07 -0.56 -1.11
C TRP A 39 -20.41 0.01 -1.62
N TRP A 40 -21.54 -0.41 -1.04
CA TRP A 40 -22.89 0.08 -1.35
C TRP A 40 -23.12 1.54 -0.98
N GLU A 41 -22.33 2.11 -0.08
CA GLU A 41 -22.38 3.55 0.24
C GLU A 41 -21.80 4.39 -0.92
N ALA A 42 -20.82 3.85 -1.65
CA ALA A 42 -20.16 4.54 -2.76
C ALA A 42 -20.71 4.15 -4.13
N GLN A 43 -21.23 2.94 -4.30
CA GLN A 43 -21.68 2.41 -5.60
C GLN A 43 -23.07 1.77 -5.53
N ARG A 44 -23.91 2.10 -6.51
CA ARG A 44 -25.29 1.61 -6.61
C ARG A 44 -25.41 0.15 -7.06
N ARG A 45 -24.32 -0.45 -7.57
CA ARG A 45 -24.28 -1.85 -8.01
C ARG A 45 -22.96 -2.48 -7.56
N MET A 46 -23.01 -3.78 -7.29
CA MET A 46 -21.84 -4.55 -6.90
C MET A 46 -20.75 -4.41 -7.98
N PRO A 47 -19.51 -4.06 -7.59
CA PRO A 47 -18.39 -4.06 -8.51
C PRO A 47 -18.22 -5.44 -9.15
N LYS A 48 -18.03 -5.50 -10.47
CA LYS A 48 -17.78 -6.77 -11.17
C LYS A 48 -16.39 -7.30 -10.80
N GLY A 49 -16.31 -8.60 -10.53
CA GLY A 49 -15.04 -9.34 -10.48
C GLY A 49 -14.50 -9.63 -9.08
N LEU A 50 -14.89 -8.89 -8.03
CA LEU A 50 -14.42 -9.14 -6.67
C LEU A 50 -15.52 -8.81 -5.67
N GLY A 51 -15.97 -9.81 -4.91
CA GLY A 51 -16.91 -9.61 -3.81
C GLY A 51 -16.25 -8.88 -2.66
N ARG A 52 -16.19 -7.55 -2.72
CA ARG A 52 -15.42 -6.75 -1.76
C ARG A 52 -16.30 -6.25 -0.64
N VAL A 53 -16.69 -7.17 0.24
CA VAL A 53 -16.97 -6.78 1.63
C VAL A 53 -15.66 -6.37 2.30
N ASP A 54 -14.52 -6.92 1.86
CA ASP A 54 -13.20 -6.61 2.44
C ASP A 54 -12.21 -6.06 1.40
N VAL A 55 -11.33 -5.15 1.82
CA VAL A 55 -10.20 -4.61 1.05
C VAL A 55 -8.89 -4.99 1.72
N GLU A 56 -7.92 -5.44 0.92
CA GLU A 56 -6.56 -5.73 1.42
C GLU A 56 -5.84 -4.42 1.72
N VAL A 57 -5.25 -4.33 2.91
CA VAL A 57 -4.46 -3.20 3.38
C VAL A 57 -3.05 -3.67 3.72
N LEU A 58 -2.06 -2.87 3.33
CA LEU A 58 -0.65 -3.14 3.55
C LEU A 58 0.02 -1.92 4.20
N GLN A 59 0.60 -2.10 5.37
CA GLN A 59 1.48 -1.13 6.01
C GLN A 59 2.92 -1.52 5.76
N VAL A 60 3.70 -0.56 5.27
CA VAL A 60 5.14 -0.72 5.02
C VAL A 60 5.90 0.45 5.63
N GLN A 61 7.01 0.16 6.30
CA GLN A 61 7.98 1.18 6.67
C GLN A 61 9.04 1.23 5.57
N VAL A 62 9.16 2.40 4.94
CA VAL A 62 10.04 2.62 3.79
C VAL A 62 10.99 3.78 4.04
N ARG A 63 12.12 3.80 3.32
CA ARG A 63 13.07 4.91 3.34
C ARG A 63 13.34 5.37 1.91
N LEU A 64 13.56 6.68 1.72
CA LEU A 64 13.85 7.22 0.40
C LEU A 64 15.25 6.77 -0.06
N GLY A 65 15.32 6.08 -1.20
CA GLY A 65 16.58 5.53 -1.70
C GLY A 65 17.15 4.40 -0.82
N ARG A 66 18.48 4.26 -0.82
CA ARG A 66 19.19 3.17 -0.12
C ARG A 66 20.00 3.61 1.10
N ASN A 67 19.91 4.88 1.51
CA ASN A 67 20.67 5.39 2.64
C ASN A 67 20.10 4.85 3.97
N PRO A 68 20.86 4.10 4.78
CA PRO A 68 20.37 3.59 6.06
C PRO A 68 20.03 4.66 7.09
N GLN A 69 20.57 5.87 6.95
CA GLN A 69 20.33 7.00 7.85
C GLN A 69 19.09 7.82 7.49
N SER A 70 18.45 7.55 6.34
CA SER A 70 17.20 8.22 5.98
C SER A 70 16.08 7.80 6.93
N ALA A 71 15.28 8.78 7.35
CA ALA A 71 14.13 8.54 8.21
C ALA A 71 13.19 7.50 7.57
N LEU A 72 12.66 6.61 8.42
CA LEU A 72 11.59 5.72 8.01
C LEU A 72 10.32 6.52 7.80
N THR A 73 9.53 6.09 6.83
CA THR A 73 8.22 6.62 6.50
C THR A 73 7.26 5.44 6.48
N THR A 74 6.28 5.47 7.36
CA THR A 74 5.19 4.50 7.38
C THR A 74 4.20 4.88 6.29
N MET A 75 4.00 4.00 5.31
CA MET A 75 2.97 4.13 4.28
C MET A 75 1.90 3.07 4.49
N VAL A 76 0.63 3.48 4.46
CA VAL A 76 -0.53 2.58 4.44
C VAL A 76 -1.09 2.57 3.03
N LEU A 77 -1.16 1.38 2.44
CA LEU A 77 -1.60 1.14 1.07
C LEU A 77 -2.89 0.34 1.06
N GLU A 78 -3.82 0.72 0.20
CA GLU A 78 -5.08 0.02 -0.01
C GLU A 78 -5.09 -0.63 -1.40
N ARG A 79 -5.54 -1.89 -1.48
CA ARG A 79 -5.63 -2.63 -2.74
C ARG A 79 -6.81 -2.15 -3.57
N ASP A 80 -6.56 -1.62 -4.76
CA ASP A 80 -7.61 -1.12 -5.63
C ASP A 80 -8.59 -2.21 -6.06
N GLY A 81 -9.88 -1.85 -5.94
CA GLY A 81 -11.09 -2.59 -6.31
C GLY A 81 -11.08 -3.19 -7.71
N LEU A 82 -10.61 -2.38 -8.66
CA LEU A 82 -10.98 -2.48 -10.06
C LEU A 82 -9.81 -2.95 -10.94
N GLY A 83 -8.57 -2.64 -10.56
CA GLY A 83 -7.38 -2.98 -11.33
C GLY A 83 -6.33 -3.81 -10.58
N GLY A 84 -6.55 -4.12 -9.29
CA GLY A 84 -5.62 -4.92 -8.49
C GLY A 84 -4.27 -4.23 -8.21
N GLY A 85 -4.17 -2.92 -8.44
CA GLY A 85 -3.02 -2.10 -8.04
C GLY A 85 -3.10 -1.66 -6.57
N TRP A 86 -2.12 -0.89 -6.12
CA TRP A 86 -2.09 -0.31 -4.76
C TRP A 86 -2.31 1.20 -4.82
N ARG A 87 -3.00 1.73 -3.81
CA ARG A 87 -3.25 3.17 -3.66
C ARG A 87 -2.71 3.64 -2.32
N LEU A 88 -2.00 4.76 -2.31
CA LEU A 88 -1.50 5.38 -1.09
C LEU A 88 -2.67 6.01 -0.31
N ARG A 89 -2.97 5.45 0.86
CA ARG A 89 -3.99 5.93 1.80
C ARG A 89 -3.40 6.94 2.77
N GLU A 90 -2.24 6.64 3.34
CA GLU A 90 -1.56 7.46 4.35
C GLU A 90 -0.04 7.34 4.21
N SER A 91 0.68 8.42 4.53
CA SER A 91 2.14 8.45 4.58
C SER A 91 2.58 9.35 5.74
N VAL A 92 3.25 8.78 6.73
CA VAL A 92 3.74 9.48 7.93
C VAL A 92 5.22 9.23 8.08
N VAL A 93 6.00 10.29 8.24
CA VAL A 93 7.45 10.18 8.52
C VAL A 93 7.62 9.86 10.00
N ASP A 94 8.37 8.81 10.31
CA ASP A 94 8.75 8.49 11.68
C ASP A 94 9.81 9.52 12.12
N VAL A 95 9.43 10.39 13.05
CA VAL A 95 10.36 11.35 13.66
C VAL A 95 11.07 10.62 14.79
N ALA A 96 12.39 10.43 14.63
CA ALA A 96 13.27 9.87 15.65
C ALA A 96 13.45 10.82 16.84
#